data_AF-A0A257SXC9-F1
#
_entry.id   AF-A0A257SXC9-F1
#
_cell.length_a   1.000
_cell.length_b   1.000
_cell.length_c   1.000
_cell.angle_alpha   90.00
_cell.angle_beta   90.00
_cell.angle_gamma   90.00
#
_symmetry.space_group_name_H-M   'P 1'
#
loop_
_entity.id
_entity.type
_entity.pdbx_description
1 polymer ?
#
loop_
_entity_poly.entity_id
_entity_poly.type
_entity_poly.pdbx_seq_one_letter_code
_entity_poly.pdbx_strand_id
1 'polypeptide(L)'
;MPCKATEGIDPGTSGRPRHQRGFTLLEMVVVVILIGLLLVIAIDRLIRLQAVAERVAMEQVLGGLRSALTLELAQRIVQGGTGDLDTLAHANPMDWLITPPVNYAGALNAPDPADVSGGQWYYNTRSRTLVYRVAHSGDFHTALPGAPRARFKVRLVYADNPGSGAHTADVVGVRLAPVEPYHWLRPAMPGD
;
A
#
# COMPACT_ATOMS: atom_id res chain seq x y z
N MET A 1 -1.50 -69.56 -73.83
CA MET A 1 -2.32 -68.33 -74.01
C MET A 1 -3.33 -68.27 -72.87
N PRO A 2 -3.75 -67.11 -72.35
CA PRO A 2 -3.00 -65.93 -71.87
C PRO A 2 -3.46 -65.58 -70.42
N CYS A 3 -2.81 -64.72 -69.63
CA CYS A 3 -3.12 -63.29 -69.38
C CYS A 3 -2.94 -63.09 -67.84
N LYS A 4 -2.03 -62.25 -67.32
CA LYS A 4 -2.21 -60.82 -66.98
C LYS A 4 -3.48 -60.56 -66.14
N ALA A 5 -3.49 -59.79 -65.04
CA ALA A 5 -2.72 -58.58 -64.77
C ALA A 5 -2.89 -58.09 -63.30
N THR A 6 -1.82 -57.43 -62.81
CA THR A 6 -1.76 -56.12 -62.12
C THR A 6 -2.56 -55.83 -60.85
N GLU A 7 -1.81 -55.86 -59.75
CA GLU A 7 -1.63 -54.81 -58.74
C GLU A 7 -2.22 -53.42 -59.09
N GLY A 8 -3.22 -52.99 -58.32
CA GLY A 8 -3.74 -51.63 -58.30
C GLY A 8 -3.19 -50.89 -57.08
N ILE A 9 -2.19 -50.06 -57.30
CA ILE A 9 -1.69 -49.05 -56.35
C ILE A 9 -2.66 -47.87 -56.40
N ASP A 10 -3.31 -47.56 -55.28
CA ASP A 10 -4.09 -46.32 -55.12
C ASP A 10 -3.15 -45.11 -55.06
N PRO A 11 -3.24 -44.14 -56.00
CA PRO A 11 -2.46 -42.92 -55.93
C PRO A 11 -3.09 -41.93 -54.94
N GLY A 12 -2.25 -41.47 -54.02
CA GLY A 12 -2.60 -40.63 -52.88
C GLY A 12 -3.45 -39.39 -53.20
N THR A 13 -4.43 -39.18 -52.34
CA THR A 13 -5.22 -37.95 -52.21
C THR A 13 -4.28 -36.77 -52.01
N SER A 14 -4.12 -35.97 -53.06
CA SER A 14 -3.23 -34.81 -53.10
C SER A 14 -3.83 -33.67 -52.27
N GLY A 15 -3.44 -33.56 -51.00
CA GLY A 15 -3.73 -32.39 -50.18
C GLY A 15 -3.06 -31.15 -50.77
N ARG A 16 -3.85 -30.19 -51.26
CA ARG A 16 -3.32 -28.90 -51.76
C ARG A 16 -2.59 -28.17 -50.62
N PRO A 17 -1.32 -27.77 -50.79
CA PRO A 17 -0.63 -26.98 -49.77
C PRO A 17 -1.32 -25.63 -49.63
N ARG A 18 -1.87 -25.35 -48.44
CA ARG A 18 -2.41 -24.02 -48.10
C ARG A 18 -1.23 -23.06 -48.09
N HIS A 19 -1.25 -22.08 -48.99
CA HIS A 19 -0.24 -21.02 -49.04
C HIS A 19 -0.26 -20.28 -47.70
N GLN A 20 0.73 -20.55 -46.84
CA GLN A 20 0.93 -19.79 -45.62
C GLN A 20 1.45 -18.42 -46.05
N ARG A 21 0.58 -17.40 -46.00
CA ARG A 21 1.00 -16.01 -46.12
C ARG A 21 1.80 -15.70 -44.86
N GLY A 22 3.13 -15.75 -44.96
CA GLY A 22 4.02 -15.29 -43.89
C GLY A 22 3.77 -13.81 -43.59
N PHE A 23 3.89 -13.45 -42.32
CA PHE A 23 3.77 -12.06 -41.84
C PHE A 23 4.66 -11.13 -42.66
N THR A 24 4.12 -10.00 -43.09
CA THR A 24 4.91 -8.98 -43.79
C THR A 24 5.75 -8.18 -42.79
N LEU A 25 6.93 -7.70 -43.20
CA LEU A 25 7.75 -6.83 -42.33
C LEU A 25 6.97 -5.57 -41.90
N LEU A 26 6.13 -5.04 -42.80
CA LEU A 26 5.28 -3.89 -42.52
C LEU A 26 4.26 -4.19 -41.42
N GLU A 27 3.65 -5.38 -41.42
CA GLU A 27 2.70 -5.80 -40.39
C GLU A 27 3.35 -5.85 -39.00
N MET A 28 4.58 -6.37 -38.90
CA MET A 28 5.33 -6.37 -37.65
C MET A 28 5.63 -4.94 -37.16
N VAL A 29 6.03 -4.04 -38.06
CA VAL A 29 6.30 -2.64 -37.72
C VAL A 29 5.05 -1.94 -37.18
N VAL A 30 3.90 -2.12 -37.83
CA VAL A 30 2.63 -1.53 -37.37
C VAL A 30 2.25 -2.09 -35.99
N VAL A 31 2.38 -3.41 -35.78
CA VAL A 31 2.08 -4.05 -34.49
C VAL A 31 2.98 -3.51 -33.38
N VAL A 32 4.28 -3.37 -33.61
CA VAL A 32 5.21 -2.82 -32.61
C VAL A 32 4.87 -1.38 -32.26
N ILE A 33 4.53 -0.55 -33.25
CA ILE A 33 4.09 0.84 -33.02
C ILE A 33 2.82 0.87 -32.17
N LEU A 34 1.83 0.02 -32.49
CA LEU A 34 0.59 -0.06 -31.72
C LEU A 34 0.82 -0.51 -30.28
N ILE A 35 1.65 -1.55 -30.07
CA ILE A 35 2.02 -2.02 -28.73
C ILE A 35 2.77 -0.92 -27.96
N GLY A 36 3.69 -0.20 -28.61
CA GLY A 36 4.40 0.93 -28.00
C GLY A 36 3.45 2.01 -27.50
N LEU A 37 2.45 2.37 -28.30
CA LEU A 37 1.42 3.34 -27.91
C LEU A 37 0.60 2.87 -26.71
N LEU A 38 0.17 1.60 -26.71
CA LEU A 38 -0.60 1.02 -25.61
C LEU A 38 0.22 0.93 -24.32
N LEU A 39 1.51 0.60 -24.42
CA LEU A 39 2.41 0.51 -23.28
C LEU A 39 2.59 1.86 -22.58
N VAL A 40 2.73 2.95 -23.32
CA VAL A 40 2.85 4.30 -22.71
C VAL A 40 1.62 4.62 -21.85
N ILE A 41 0.42 4.35 -22.36
CA ILE A 41 -0.84 4.57 -21.63
C ILE A 41 -0.94 3.62 -20.43
N ALA A 42 -0.56 2.36 -20.61
CA ALA A 42 -0.61 1.36 -19.55
C ALA A 42 0.33 1.68 -18.38
N ILE A 43 1.55 2.15 -18.66
CA ILE A 43 2.55 2.53 -17.64
C ILE A 43 2.05 3.70 -16.81
N ASP A 44 1.54 4.74 -17.46
CA ASP A 44 1.02 5.93 -16.79
C ASP A 44 -0.14 5.57 -15.83
N ARG A 45 -1.05 4.69 -16.28
CA ARG A 45 -2.14 4.18 -15.43
C ARG A 45 -1.62 3.30 -14.29
N LEU A 46 -0.60 2.48 -14.53
CA LEU A 46 -0.01 1.61 -13.52
C LEU A 46 0.60 2.41 -12.36
N ILE A 47 1.35 3.48 -12.66
CA ILE A 47 1.98 4.36 -11.66
C ILE A 47 0.91 4.99 -10.75
N ARG A 48 -0.18 5.52 -11.34
CA ARG A 48 -1.31 6.06 -10.55
C ARG A 48 -1.96 5.01 -9.67
N LEU A 49 -2.17 3.80 -10.20
CA LEU A 49 -2.79 2.72 -9.44
C LEU A 49 -1.90 2.30 -8.25
N GLN A 50 -0.58 2.30 -8.40
CA GLN A 50 0.35 2.02 -7.32
C GLN A 50 0.26 3.06 -6.20
N ALA A 51 0.17 4.35 -6.51
CA ALA A 51 -0.01 5.41 -5.51
C ALA A 51 -1.34 5.27 -4.75
N VAL A 52 -2.43 4.93 -5.45
CA VAL A 52 -3.74 4.67 -4.82
C VAL A 52 -3.67 3.44 -3.92
N ALA A 53 -3.08 2.35 -4.40
CA ALA A 53 -2.91 1.13 -3.62
C ALA A 53 -2.08 1.36 -2.36
N GLU A 54 -1.01 2.14 -2.46
CA GLU A 54 -0.17 2.53 -1.33
C GLU A 54 -0.95 3.32 -0.28
N ARG A 55 -1.72 4.33 -0.72
CA ARG A 55 -2.58 5.10 0.17
C ARG A 55 -3.57 4.21 0.91
N VAL A 56 -4.27 3.33 0.19
CA VAL A 56 -5.27 2.42 0.77
C VAL A 56 -4.60 1.47 1.76
N ALA A 57 -3.44 0.90 1.41
CA ALA A 57 -2.68 0.02 2.32
C ALA A 57 -2.24 0.76 3.59
N MET A 58 -1.77 2.01 3.47
CA MET A 58 -1.44 2.84 4.63
C MET A 58 -2.67 3.09 5.51
N GLU A 59 -3.80 3.49 4.91
CA GLU A 59 -5.06 3.72 5.63
C GLU A 59 -5.60 2.46 6.32
N GLN A 60 -5.45 1.28 5.70
CA GLN A 60 -5.80 -0.02 6.29
C GLN A 60 -5.00 -0.30 7.56
N VAL A 61 -3.67 -0.11 7.54
CA VAL A 61 -2.82 -0.29 8.73
C VAL A 61 -3.21 0.70 9.83
N LEU A 62 -3.45 1.97 9.48
CA LEU A 62 -3.92 2.99 10.43
C LEU A 62 -5.27 2.62 11.05
N GLY A 63 -6.19 2.08 10.25
CA GLY A 63 -7.48 1.57 10.72
C GLY A 63 -7.33 0.44 11.72
N GLY A 64 -6.52 -0.58 11.38
CA GLY A 64 -6.21 -1.69 12.28
C GLY A 64 -5.57 -1.24 13.59
N LEU A 65 -4.63 -0.30 13.53
CA LEU A 65 -4.00 0.28 14.72
C LEU A 65 -5.00 1.02 15.61
N ARG A 66 -5.95 1.77 15.05
CA ARG A 66 -7.00 2.45 15.83
C ARG A 66 -7.89 1.46 16.57
N SER A 67 -8.25 0.35 15.92
CA SER A 67 -9.02 -0.72 16.56
C SER A 67 -8.24 -1.40 17.69
N ALA A 68 -6.97 -1.75 17.44
CA ALA A 68 -6.10 -2.37 18.45
C ALA A 68 -5.90 -1.44 19.66
N LEU A 69 -5.63 -0.16 19.41
CA LEU A 69 -5.49 0.89 20.43
C LEU A 69 -6.74 1.03 21.32
N THR A 70 -7.92 0.95 20.71
CA THR A 70 -9.18 1.08 21.44
C THR A 70 -9.41 -0.14 22.34
N LEU A 71 -9.08 -1.34 21.85
CA LEU A 71 -9.18 -2.57 22.64
C LEU A 71 -8.17 -2.58 23.79
N GLU A 72 -6.93 -2.19 23.54
CA GLU A 72 -5.88 -2.09 24.56
C GLU A 72 -6.26 -1.08 25.66
N LEU A 73 -6.79 0.08 25.26
CA LEU A 73 -7.31 1.07 26.20
C LEU A 73 -8.44 0.48 27.06
N ALA A 74 -9.42 -0.19 26.44
CA ALA A 74 -10.53 -0.80 27.15
C ALA A 74 -10.05 -1.85 28.17
N GLN A 75 -9.08 -2.69 27.80
CA GLN A 75 -8.49 -3.67 28.71
C GLN A 75 -7.81 -3.02 29.93
N ARG A 76 -7.05 -1.93 29.72
CA ARG A 76 -6.37 -1.20 30.81
C ARG A 76 -7.33 -0.47 31.74
N ILE A 77 -8.40 0.10 31.21
CA ILE A 77 -9.47 0.72 32.02
C ILE A 77 -10.11 -0.34 32.93
N VAL A 78 -10.44 -1.53 32.39
CA VAL A 78 -11.02 -2.63 33.16
C VAL A 78 -10.07 -3.15 34.25
N GLN A 79 -8.76 -3.15 33.99
CA GLN A 79 -7.73 -3.57 34.95
C GLN A 79 -7.43 -2.51 36.04
N GLY A 80 -8.08 -1.34 36.01
CA GLY A 80 -7.95 -0.30 37.04
C GLY A 80 -6.67 0.55 36.93
N GLY A 81 -5.94 0.45 35.82
CA GLY A 81 -4.64 1.11 35.62
C GLY A 81 -4.74 2.46 34.90
N THR A 82 -5.30 3.50 35.53
CA THR A 82 -5.29 4.87 34.94
C THR A 82 -3.88 5.48 34.91
N GLY A 83 -2.98 5.05 35.80
CA GLY A 83 -1.56 5.47 35.81
C GLY A 83 -0.72 4.90 34.66
N ASP A 84 -1.21 3.86 33.96
CA ASP A 84 -0.49 3.17 32.88
C ASP A 84 -1.00 3.59 31.48
N LEU A 85 -1.71 4.71 31.39
CA LEU A 85 -2.19 5.26 30.12
C LEU A 85 -1.14 6.16 29.43
N ASP A 86 -0.25 6.77 30.21
CA ASP A 86 0.87 7.55 29.65
C ASP A 86 1.89 6.66 28.93
N THR A 87 2.07 5.41 29.40
CA THR A 87 2.93 4.43 28.73
C THR A 87 2.39 4.06 27.35
N LEU A 88 1.06 4.02 27.15
CA LEU A 88 0.43 3.86 25.83
C LEU A 88 0.80 5.01 24.88
N ALA A 89 0.83 6.26 25.36
CA ALA A 89 1.18 7.39 24.51
C ALA A 89 2.65 7.31 24.00
N HIS A 90 3.47 6.49 24.64
CA HIS A 90 4.91 6.38 24.39
C HIS A 90 5.35 5.02 23.84
N ALA A 91 4.51 4.00 23.90
CA ALA A 91 4.78 2.70 23.35
C ALA A 91 4.78 2.69 21.81
N ASN A 92 5.32 1.62 21.24
CA ASN A 92 5.25 1.37 19.82
C ASN A 92 3.87 0.79 19.45
N PRO A 93 3.05 1.49 18.65
CA PRO A 93 1.69 1.03 18.37
C PRO A 93 1.61 -0.29 17.61
N MET A 94 2.68 -0.66 16.91
CA MET A 94 2.75 -1.92 16.18
C MET A 94 2.80 -3.14 17.10
N ASP A 95 3.21 -2.98 18.36
CA ASP A 95 3.29 -4.08 19.33
C ASP A 95 1.90 -4.56 19.77
N TRP A 96 0.85 -3.77 19.52
CA TRP A 96 -0.54 -4.13 19.82
C TRP A 96 -1.28 -4.78 18.65
N LEU A 97 -0.65 -4.86 17.48
CA LEU A 97 -1.20 -5.64 16.38
C LEU A 97 -0.90 -7.12 16.62
N ILE A 98 -1.91 -7.98 16.41
CA ILE A 98 -1.74 -9.44 16.44
C ILE A 98 -0.63 -9.87 15.46
N THR A 99 -0.63 -9.26 14.27
CA THR A 99 0.41 -9.44 13.26
C THR A 99 0.81 -8.07 12.73
N PRO A 100 2.06 -7.62 12.91
CA PRO A 100 2.53 -6.40 12.30
C PRO A 100 2.53 -6.53 10.77
N PRO A 101 2.35 -5.43 10.03
CA PRO A 101 2.30 -5.50 8.57
C PRO A 101 3.67 -5.91 8.02
N VAL A 102 3.67 -6.63 6.89
CA VAL A 102 4.87 -7.23 6.28
C VAL A 102 5.98 -6.23 5.93
N ASN A 103 5.60 -4.96 5.75
CA ASN A 103 6.49 -3.85 5.45
C ASN A 103 6.91 -3.06 6.70
N TYR A 104 6.78 -3.64 7.89
CA TYR A 104 7.29 -3.05 9.13
C TYR A 104 8.77 -3.37 9.34
N ALA A 105 9.61 -2.33 9.29
CA ALA A 105 11.06 -2.41 9.48
C ALA A 105 11.49 -2.45 10.97
N GLY A 106 10.54 -2.40 11.91
CA GLY A 106 10.84 -2.43 13.34
C GLY A 106 11.00 -1.06 13.99
N ALA A 107 11.49 -1.09 15.23
CA ALA A 107 11.80 0.10 16.01
C ALA A 107 13.25 0.54 15.74
N LEU A 108 13.42 1.75 15.22
CA LEU A 108 14.69 2.32 14.79
C LEU A 108 15.03 3.57 15.60
N ASN A 109 16.31 3.76 15.95
CA ASN A 109 16.78 4.93 16.70
C ASN A 109 17.14 6.07 15.75
N ALA A 110 16.15 6.93 15.47
CA ALA A 110 16.33 8.13 14.65
C ALA A 110 17.07 7.90 13.31
N PRO A 111 16.61 6.95 12.46
CA PRO A 111 17.23 6.73 11.16
C PRO A 111 17.10 7.98 10.30
N ASP A 112 18.07 8.21 9.38
CA ASP A 112 17.83 9.10 8.27
C ASP A 112 16.64 8.53 7.49
N PRO A 113 15.57 9.31 7.27
CA PRO A 113 14.47 8.85 6.44
C PRO A 113 14.96 8.26 5.12
N ALA A 114 15.94 8.87 4.44
CA ALA A 114 16.45 8.43 3.14
C ALA A 114 16.96 6.97 3.12
N ASP A 115 17.47 6.47 4.25
CA ASP A 115 17.98 5.11 4.40
C ASP A 115 16.86 4.06 4.50
N VAL A 116 15.63 4.49 4.80
CA VAL A 116 14.47 3.61 4.90
C VAL A 116 13.77 3.56 3.54
N SER A 117 13.50 2.34 3.04
CA SER A 117 12.87 2.16 1.74
C SER A 117 11.46 2.75 1.71
N GLY A 118 11.06 3.27 0.55
CA GLY A 118 9.68 3.69 0.33
C GLY A 118 8.70 2.54 0.58
N GLY A 119 7.51 2.87 1.10
CA GLY A 119 6.46 1.91 1.40
C GLY A 119 6.65 1.17 2.73
N GLN A 120 7.66 1.51 3.54
CA GLN A 120 7.92 0.86 4.84
C GLN A 120 7.37 1.65 6.03
N TRP A 121 6.93 0.90 7.04
CA TRP A 121 6.63 1.42 8.37
C TRP A 121 7.84 1.24 9.28
N TYR A 122 8.11 2.21 10.15
CA TYR A 122 9.07 2.04 11.24
C TYR A 122 8.67 2.88 12.44
N TYR A 123 9.06 2.45 13.64
CA TYR A 123 8.86 3.22 14.85
C TYR A 123 10.14 3.97 15.21
N ASN A 124 10.09 5.29 15.29
CA ASN A 124 11.24 6.08 15.73
C ASN A 124 11.24 6.16 17.26
N THR A 125 12.21 5.50 17.89
CA THR A 125 12.31 5.42 19.36
C THR A 125 12.70 6.74 20.02
N ARG A 126 13.41 7.62 19.30
CA ARG A 126 13.81 8.94 19.80
C ARG A 126 12.64 9.92 19.83
N SER A 127 11.90 10.03 18.73
CA SER A 127 10.76 10.95 18.63
C SER A 127 9.45 10.37 19.15
N ARG A 128 9.43 9.05 19.47
CA ARG A 128 8.25 8.26 19.83
C ARG A 128 7.13 8.43 18.80
N THR A 129 7.49 8.24 17.52
CA THR A 129 6.56 8.39 16.39
C THR A 129 6.56 7.14 15.55
N LEU A 130 5.37 6.67 15.19
CA LEU A 130 5.24 5.74 14.09
C LEU A 130 5.39 6.51 12.77
N VAL A 131 6.23 6.04 11.86
CA VAL A 131 6.54 6.72 10.61
C VAL A 131 6.23 5.79 9.45
N TYR A 132 5.53 6.31 8.45
CA TYR A 132 5.37 5.67 7.15
C TYR A 132 6.18 6.41 6.10
N ARG A 133 7.02 5.66 5.37
CA ARG A 133 7.76 6.13 4.22
C ARG A 133 6.91 5.98 2.98
N VAL A 134 6.69 7.08 2.25
CA VAL A 134 5.90 7.02 1.02
C VAL A 134 6.83 6.66 -0.15
N ALA A 135 6.50 5.60 -0.89
CA ALA A 135 7.19 5.15 -2.10
C ALA A 135 6.76 5.96 -3.32
N HIS A 136 5.46 6.10 -3.55
CA HIS A 136 4.88 6.76 -4.72
C HIS A 136 4.34 8.13 -4.31
N SER A 137 5.25 9.08 -4.13
CA SER A 137 4.92 10.41 -3.58
C SER A 137 4.34 11.41 -4.59
N GLY A 138 4.02 10.98 -5.82
CA GLY A 138 3.56 11.89 -6.88
C GLY A 138 2.36 12.75 -6.47
N ASP A 139 1.43 12.17 -5.72
CA ASP A 139 0.22 12.83 -5.22
C ASP A 139 0.28 13.12 -3.71
N PHE A 140 1.42 12.86 -3.04
CA PHE A 140 1.55 12.98 -1.59
C PHE A 140 2.32 14.24 -1.21
N HIS A 141 1.69 15.09 -0.41
CA HIS A 141 2.31 16.29 0.13
C HIS A 141 2.40 16.24 1.65
N THR A 142 3.58 16.59 2.16
CA THR A 142 3.90 16.67 3.59
C THR A 142 4.71 17.93 3.86
N ALA A 143 4.56 18.51 5.05
CA ALA A 143 5.36 19.66 5.49
C ALA A 143 6.82 19.28 5.85
N LEU A 144 7.14 17.98 5.85
CA LEU A 144 8.46 17.49 6.27
C LEU A 144 9.51 17.61 5.15
N PRO A 145 10.72 18.10 5.46
CA PRO A 145 11.81 18.12 4.50
C PRO A 145 12.40 16.72 4.27
N GLY A 146 13.08 16.57 3.14
CA GLY A 146 13.74 15.34 2.73
C GLY A 146 12.74 14.32 2.18
N ALA A 147 13.07 13.04 2.35
CA ALA A 147 12.29 12.01 1.68
C ALA A 147 10.86 11.84 2.27
N PRO A 148 9.83 11.72 1.41
CA PRO A 148 8.43 11.87 1.78
C PRO A 148 7.96 10.87 2.83
N ARG A 149 7.26 11.38 3.85
CA ARG A 149 6.79 10.55 4.96
C ARG A 149 5.60 11.17 5.70
N ALA A 150 4.82 10.31 6.33
CA ALA A 150 3.82 10.67 7.32
C ALA A 150 4.25 10.17 8.70
N ARG A 151 4.08 11.01 9.73
CA ARG A 151 4.38 10.64 11.12
C ARG A 151 3.10 10.63 11.93
N PHE A 152 2.97 9.66 12.81
CA PHE A 152 1.82 9.45 13.67
C PHE A 152 2.25 9.31 15.13
N LYS A 153 1.43 9.84 16.02
CA LYS A 153 1.55 9.66 17.47
C LYS A 153 0.21 9.21 18.05
N VAL A 154 0.31 8.37 19.05
CA VAL A 154 -0.80 8.05 19.94
C VAL A 154 -1.07 9.28 20.79
N ARG A 155 -2.32 9.75 20.80
CA ARG A 155 -2.77 10.85 21.66
C ARG A 155 -3.94 10.37 22.51
N LEU A 156 -3.85 10.61 23.81
CA LEU A 156 -4.95 10.43 24.75
C LEU A 156 -5.99 11.53 24.50
N VAL A 157 -7.27 11.15 24.52
CA VAL A 157 -8.41 12.04 24.43
C VAL A 157 -9.08 12.02 25.79
N TYR A 158 -9.18 13.19 26.42
CA TYR A 158 -9.80 13.35 27.72
C TYR A 158 -11.21 13.92 27.52
N ALA A 159 -12.18 13.50 28.33
CA ALA A 159 -13.45 14.23 28.38
C ALA A 159 -13.25 15.50 29.18
N ASP A 160 -13.58 16.64 28.58
CA ASP A 160 -13.83 17.86 29.34
C ASP A 160 -15.10 17.62 30.17
N ASN A 161 -14.95 17.56 31.50
CA ASN A 161 -16.08 17.57 32.42
C ASN A 161 -16.23 18.97 33.01
N PRO A 162 -17.22 19.79 32.61
CA PRO A 162 -17.34 21.19 33.02
C PRO A 162 -17.68 21.44 34.50
N GLY A 163 -17.61 20.44 35.38
CA GLY A 163 -18.10 20.52 36.77
C GLY A 163 -17.19 19.96 37.86
N SER A 164 -16.03 19.38 37.55
CA SER A 164 -15.11 18.84 38.57
C SER A 164 -13.90 19.75 38.75
N GLY A 165 -13.87 20.51 39.84
CA GLY A 165 -12.74 21.35 40.24
C GLY A 165 -11.47 20.59 40.67
N ALA A 166 -11.17 19.43 40.07
CA ALA A 166 -9.98 18.63 40.36
C ALA A 166 -9.35 18.07 39.07
N HIS A 167 -8.02 18.11 39.01
CA HIS A 167 -7.13 17.82 37.89
C HIS A 167 -7.04 16.33 37.47
N THR A 168 -8.17 15.64 37.37
CA THR A 168 -8.24 14.26 36.85
C THR A 168 -9.26 14.24 35.74
N ALA A 169 -8.85 14.71 34.56
CA ALA A 169 -9.64 14.51 33.36
C ALA A 169 -9.64 13.00 33.06
N ASP A 170 -10.81 12.36 33.07
CA ASP A 170 -10.93 10.96 32.70
C ASP A 170 -10.54 10.81 31.23
N VAL A 171 -9.64 9.85 30.94
CA VAL A 171 -9.29 9.46 29.58
C VAL A 171 -10.50 8.75 28.98
N VAL A 172 -11.11 9.37 27.97
CA VAL A 172 -12.30 8.86 27.28
C VAL A 172 -11.95 8.18 25.96
N GLY A 173 -10.74 8.37 25.45
CA GLY A 173 -10.30 7.65 24.27
C GLY A 173 -8.80 7.74 23.99
N VAL A 174 -8.38 6.98 22.99
CA VAL A 174 -7.05 7.06 22.39
C VAL A 174 -7.23 7.21 20.89
N ARG A 175 -6.45 8.12 20.28
CA ARG A 175 -6.45 8.29 18.83
C ARG A 175 -5.03 8.25 18.27
N LEU A 176 -4.88 7.59 17.13
CA LEU A 176 -3.67 7.71 16.31
C LEU A 176 -3.82 8.94 15.41
N ALA A 177 -3.06 10.00 15.74
CA ALA A 177 -3.14 11.29 15.06
C ALA A 177 -1.85 11.58 14.28
N PRO A 178 -1.96 12.21 13.10
CA PRO A 178 -0.78 12.71 12.40
C PRO A 178 -0.07 13.78 13.25
N VAL A 179 1.27 13.79 13.19
CA VAL A 179 2.08 14.82 13.86
C VAL A 179 2.11 16.09 13.02
N GLU A 180 2.30 15.93 11.71
CA GLU A 180 2.23 16.99 10.71
C GLU A 180 1.03 16.80 9.79
N PRO A 181 0.42 17.88 9.26
CA PRO A 181 -0.55 17.75 8.20
C PRO A 181 0.10 17.11 6.96
N TYR A 182 -0.61 16.17 6.37
CA TYR A 182 -0.31 15.63 5.05
C TYR A 182 -1.62 15.51 4.28
N HIS A 183 -1.54 15.54 2.96
CA HIS A 183 -2.68 15.24 2.11
C HIS A 183 -2.24 14.45 0.88
N TRP A 184 -3.15 13.58 0.44
CA TRP A 184 -3.08 12.95 -0.86
C TRP A 184 -3.96 13.78 -1.80
N LEU A 185 -3.42 14.25 -2.92
CA LEU A 185 -4.25 14.77 -3.99
C LEU A 185 -5.19 13.65 -4.43
N ARG A 186 -6.49 13.95 -4.53
CA ARG A 186 -7.42 12.99 -5.13
C ARG A 186 -6.94 12.74 -6.55
N PRO A 187 -6.77 11.48 -6.98
CA PRO A 187 -6.66 11.22 -8.40
C PRO A 187 -7.94 11.77 -9.04
N ALA A 188 -7.80 12.62 -10.05
CA ALA A 188 -8.94 13.10 -10.84
C ALA A 188 -9.70 11.86 -11.32
N MET A 189 -10.91 11.67 -10.81
CA MET A 189 -11.75 10.58 -11.28
C MET A 189 -12.34 11.05 -12.61
N PRO A 190 -12.49 10.17 -13.62
CA PRO A 190 -13.24 10.53 -14.81
C PRO A 190 -14.71 10.78 -14.38
N GLY A 191 -15.12 12.05 -14.28
CA GLY A 191 -16.48 12.44 -13.88
C GLY A 191 -16.60 13.66 -12.95
N ASP A 192 -15.48 14.28 -12.55
CA ASP A 192 -15.45 15.55 -11.79
C ASP A 192 -15.72 16.79 -12.66
#